data_AF-A0A9D3PNZ3-F1
#
_entry.id   AF-A0A9D3PNZ3-F1
#
_cell.length_a   1.000
_cell.length_b   1.000
_cell.length_c   1.000
_cell.angle_alpha   90.00
_cell.angle_beta   90.00
_cell.angle_gamma   90.00
#
_symmetry.space_group_name_H-M   'P 1'
#
loop_
_entity.id
_entity.type
_entity.pdbx_description
1 polymer ?
#
loop_
_entity_poly.entity_id
_entity_poly.type
_entity_poly.pdbx_seq_one_letter_code
_entity_poly.pdbx_strand_id
1 'polypeptide(L)'
;MEAIPLNEQPPIFRTGNEGNPPAADTFQQNPQQKYLEAKPKALGVTQITLSVFLISMSLAGLATDMDEVKLSMTRISELIGSLIVIIAGTVAVAAQNLHLPTLRACFAMQVLACIVSLINIANTSMEQIGNFVHYDCRWNSTDNDLEQSPLCQKIMTVSLLYHGEGILIDMAVAAICVTLAAYCCKVMNC
;
A
#
# COMPACT_ATOMS: atom_id res chain seq x y z
N MET A 1 -44.03 -3.35 84.26
CA MET A 1 -43.44 -3.82 82.99
C MET A 1 -42.55 -2.69 82.50
N GLU A 2 -41.30 -2.62 82.98
CA GLU A 2 -40.12 -3.36 82.43
C GLU A 2 -39.86 -2.98 80.97
N ALA A 3 -38.67 -2.60 80.48
CA ALA A 3 -37.34 -2.27 81.00
C ALA A 3 -36.60 -1.56 79.82
N ILE A 4 -35.52 -0.84 80.09
CA ILE A 4 -34.46 -0.43 79.13
C ILE A 4 -33.23 -1.33 79.47
N PRO A 5 -32.07 -1.47 78.75
CA PRO A 5 -31.56 -1.10 77.39
C PRO A 5 -30.69 -2.21 76.69
N LEU A 6 -29.91 -1.81 75.65
CA LEU A 6 -28.77 -2.48 74.95
C LEU A 6 -29.20 -3.52 73.87
N ASN A 7 -28.55 -3.68 72.71
CA ASN A 7 -27.10 -3.76 72.47
C ASN A 7 -26.74 -3.77 70.96
N GLU A 8 -25.56 -3.21 70.64
CA GLU A 8 -24.51 -3.61 69.65
C GLU A 8 -24.82 -4.37 68.33
N GLN A 9 -24.54 -3.70 67.20
CA GLN A 9 -23.61 -4.00 66.09
C GLN A 9 -23.35 -5.46 65.51
N PRO A 10 -22.91 -5.57 64.23
CA PRO A 10 -23.00 -6.72 63.26
C PRO A 10 -21.89 -7.80 63.51
N PRO A 11 -21.62 -8.92 62.74
CA PRO A 11 -21.39 -9.02 61.27
C PRO A 11 -21.58 -10.46 60.61
N ILE A 12 -21.07 -10.64 59.37
CA ILE A 12 -20.52 -11.89 58.75
C ILE A 12 -21.53 -12.86 58.07
N PHE A 13 -21.60 -12.91 56.73
CA PHE A 13 -20.76 -13.67 55.76
C PHE A 13 -21.15 -15.16 55.62
N ARG A 14 -21.69 -15.51 54.44
CA ARG A 14 -21.42 -16.79 53.77
C ARG A 14 -21.12 -16.54 52.30
N THR A 15 -19.82 -16.51 52.00
CA THR A 15 -19.15 -17.28 50.93
C THR A 15 -19.94 -17.61 49.67
N GLY A 16 -19.59 -16.90 48.59
CA GLY A 16 -19.01 -17.46 47.36
C GLY A 16 -19.68 -18.66 46.69
N ASN A 17 -20.15 -18.45 45.47
CA ASN A 17 -19.76 -19.31 44.36
C ASN A 17 -19.51 -18.47 43.11
N GLU A 18 -18.36 -18.71 42.51
CA GLU A 18 -17.81 -18.09 41.30
C GLU A 18 -18.65 -18.43 40.06
N GLY A 19 -18.74 -17.48 39.12
CA GLY A 19 -19.23 -17.76 37.77
C GLY A 19 -19.88 -16.58 37.05
N ASN A 20 -19.06 -15.81 36.33
CA ASN A 20 -19.36 -14.79 35.31
C ASN A 20 -19.49 -13.32 35.80
N PRO A 21 -18.51 -12.45 35.48
CA PRO A 21 -18.74 -11.02 35.48
C PRO A 21 -19.67 -10.63 34.30
N PRO A 22 -20.63 -9.71 34.51
CA PRO A 22 -21.40 -9.14 33.41
C PRO A 22 -20.44 -8.39 32.48
N ALA A 23 -20.53 -8.69 31.18
CA ALA A 23 -19.75 -8.12 30.10
C ALA A 23 -19.98 -6.59 29.96
N ALA A 24 -19.33 -5.83 30.83
CA ALA A 24 -19.29 -4.38 30.81
C ALA A 24 -17.89 -3.92 30.42
N ASP A 25 -17.42 -4.25 29.20
CA ASP A 25 -16.19 -3.64 28.68
C ASP A 25 -15.98 -3.68 27.15
N THR A 26 -17.02 -3.55 26.31
CA THR A 26 -16.80 -3.71 24.84
C THR A 26 -17.33 -2.64 23.90
N PHE A 27 -17.94 -1.54 24.33
CA PHE A 27 -18.55 -0.63 23.34
C PHE A 27 -18.47 0.87 23.65
N GLN A 28 -17.36 1.32 24.23
CA GLN A 28 -17.00 2.75 24.21
C GLN A 28 -15.69 2.99 23.44
N GLN A 29 -15.45 2.22 22.37
CA GLN A 29 -14.43 2.56 21.39
C GLN A 29 -14.91 3.82 20.64
N ASN A 30 -14.26 4.95 20.90
CA ASN A 30 -14.51 6.22 20.21
C ASN A 30 -14.53 5.97 18.68
N PRO A 31 -15.56 6.38 17.92
CA PRO A 31 -15.67 6.08 16.49
C PRO A 31 -14.43 6.52 15.69
N GLN A 32 -13.69 7.53 16.18
CA GLN A 32 -12.41 7.94 15.61
C GLN A 32 -11.31 6.89 15.75
N GLN A 33 -11.30 6.14 16.86
CA GLN A 33 -10.30 5.11 17.15
C GLN A 33 -10.54 3.87 16.27
N LYS A 34 -11.81 3.47 16.09
CA LYS A 34 -12.19 2.41 15.14
C LYS A 34 -11.94 2.79 13.68
N TYR A 35 -12.12 4.07 13.32
CA TYR A 35 -11.74 4.60 12.00
C TYR A 35 -10.22 4.61 11.79
N LEU A 36 -9.44 4.92 12.84
CA LEU A 36 -7.97 4.88 12.82
C LEU A 36 -7.43 3.45 12.74
N GLU A 37 -8.11 2.46 13.31
CA GLU A 37 -7.75 1.03 13.21
C GLU A 37 -8.08 0.44 11.83
N ALA A 38 -9.22 0.81 11.23
CA ALA A 38 -9.60 0.34 9.89
C ALA A 38 -8.75 0.96 8.76
N LYS A 39 -8.21 2.16 8.97
CA LYS A 39 -7.44 2.92 7.98
C LYS A 39 -6.14 2.23 7.51
N PRO A 40 -5.21 1.77 8.37
CA PRO A 40 -3.99 1.08 7.94
C PRO A 40 -4.28 -0.24 7.22
N LYS A 41 -5.43 -0.89 7.48
CA LYS A 41 -5.87 -2.09 6.76
C LYS A 41 -6.18 -1.80 5.32
N ALA A 42 -7.03 -0.81 5.09
CA ALA A 42 -7.42 -0.40 3.75
C ALA A 42 -6.18 0.05 2.97
N LEU A 43 -5.27 0.79 3.60
CA LEU A 43 -4.00 1.23 3.00
C LEU A 43 -3.10 0.05 2.60
N GLY A 44 -2.88 -0.93 3.49
CA GLY A 44 -2.07 -2.12 3.18
C GLY A 44 -2.67 -3.00 2.08
N VAL A 45 -4.00 -3.18 2.06
CA VAL A 45 -4.70 -3.91 0.98
C VAL A 45 -4.57 -3.15 -0.34
N THR A 46 -4.73 -1.83 -0.33
CA THR A 46 -4.57 -0.99 -1.53
C THR A 46 -3.15 -1.10 -2.09
N GLN A 47 -2.13 -1.09 -1.22
CA GLN A 47 -0.74 -1.29 -1.60
C GLN A 47 -0.54 -2.63 -2.35
N ILE A 48 -1.12 -3.72 -1.84
CA ILE A 48 -1.07 -5.03 -2.51
C ILE A 48 -1.79 -4.99 -3.87
N THR A 49 -3.00 -4.44 -3.91
CA THR A 49 -3.80 -4.38 -5.15
C THR A 49 -3.10 -3.57 -6.24
N LEU A 50 -2.53 -2.41 -5.89
CA LEU A 50 -1.78 -1.57 -6.82
C LEU A 50 -0.55 -2.29 -7.35
N SER A 51 0.19 -3.01 -6.51
CA SER A 51 1.35 -3.80 -6.98
C SER A 51 0.97 -4.96 -7.90
N VAL A 52 -0.15 -5.65 -7.64
CA VAL A 52 -0.63 -6.70 -8.55
C VAL A 52 -1.02 -6.10 -9.91
N PHE A 53 -1.58 -4.89 -9.91
CA PHE A 53 -1.88 -4.17 -11.14
C PHE A 53 -0.60 -3.82 -11.92
N LEU A 54 0.44 -3.30 -11.25
CA LEU A 54 1.75 -3.05 -11.87
C LEU A 54 2.34 -4.32 -12.48
N ILE A 55 2.37 -5.44 -11.76
CA ILE A 55 2.84 -6.74 -12.29
C ILE A 55 2.04 -7.15 -13.54
N SER A 56 0.73 -6.96 -13.51
CA SER A 56 -0.15 -7.30 -14.65
C SER A 56 0.15 -6.43 -15.86
N MET A 57 0.38 -5.14 -15.66
CA MET A 57 0.85 -4.22 -16.70
C MET A 57 2.20 -4.66 -17.25
N SER A 58 3.21 -4.84 -16.39
CA SER A 58 4.55 -5.26 -16.80
C SER A 58 4.52 -6.56 -17.61
N LEU A 59 3.64 -7.52 -17.27
CA LEU A 59 3.46 -8.75 -18.04
C LEU A 59 2.74 -8.52 -19.37
N ALA A 60 1.69 -7.69 -19.39
CA ALA A 60 0.99 -7.34 -20.62
C ALA A 60 1.93 -6.68 -21.64
N GLY A 61 2.81 -5.78 -21.20
CA GLY A 61 3.82 -5.20 -22.07
C GLY A 61 4.81 -6.22 -22.62
N LEU A 62 5.04 -7.37 -21.95
CA LEU A 62 5.99 -8.39 -22.41
C LEU A 62 5.38 -9.21 -23.54
N ALA A 63 4.05 -9.35 -23.52
CA ALA A 63 3.30 -10.05 -24.54
C ALA A 63 3.13 -9.23 -25.83
N THR A 64 3.25 -7.90 -25.76
CA THR A 64 3.05 -7.00 -26.91
C THR A 64 4.34 -6.64 -27.65
N ASP A 65 5.50 -6.83 -27.04
CA ASP A 65 6.78 -6.59 -27.71
C ASP A 65 7.09 -7.75 -28.67
N MET A 66 6.86 -7.49 -29.97
CA MET A 66 7.04 -8.45 -31.06
C MET A 66 8.50 -8.54 -31.56
N ASP A 67 9.37 -7.63 -31.12
CA ASP A 67 10.80 -7.63 -31.41
C ASP A 67 11.57 -8.02 -30.15
N GLU A 68 12.23 -9.19 -30.21
CA GLU A 68 13.05 -9.85 -29.17
C GLU A 68 12.62 -9.59 -27.72
N VAL A 69 12.15 -10.63 -27.02
CA VAL A 69 11.86 -10.64 -25.56
C VAL A 69 13.10 -10.18 -24.77
N LYS A 70 13.31 -8.87 -24.73
CA LYS A 70 14.42 -8.24 -24.06
C LYS A 70 13.83 -7.73 -22.77
N LEU A 71 13.99 -8.57 -21.75
CA LEU A 71 13.66 -8.21 -20.38
C LEU A 71 14.53 -6.99 -20.02
N SER A 72 13.98 -5.79 -20.18
CA SER A 72 14.72 -4.57 -19.90
C SER A 72 15.02 -4.53 -18.40
N MET A 73 16.19 -4.00 -18.05
CA MET A 73 16.58 -3.82 -16.64
C MET A 73 15.50 -3.06 -15.85
N THR A 74 14.81 -2.11 -16.51
CA THR A 74 13.66 -1.37 -15.95
C THR A 74 12.53 -2.30 -15.52
N ARG A 75 12.12 -3.23 -16.39
CA ARG A 75 11.01 -4.15 -16.09
C ARG A 75 11.36 -5.19 -15.03
N ILE A 76 12.62 -5.64 -14.98
CA ILE A 76 13.09 -6.50 -13.88
C ILE A 76 13.01 -5.73 -12.56
N SER A 77 13.47 -4.48 -12.54
CA SER A 77 13.40 -3.61 -11.37
C SER A 77 11.95 -3.39 -10.92
N GLU A 78 11.03 -3.13 -11.85
CA GLU A 78 9.61 -2.92 -11.55
C GLU A 78 8.96 -4.17 -10.93
N LEU A 79 9.24 -5.36 -11.46
CA LEU A 79 8.74 -6.63 -10.93
C LEU A 79 9.28 -6.90 -9.52
N ILE A 80 10.59 -6.79 -9.32
CA ILE A 80 11.21 -6.98 -8.01
C ILE A 80 10.65 -5.95 -7.02
N GLY A 81 10.52 -4.69 -7.46
CA GLY A 81 9.98 -3.62 -6.65
C GLY A 81 8.54 -3.89 -6.22
N SER A 82 7.69 -4.32 -7.15
CA SER A 82 6.31 -4.71 -6.87
C SER A 82 6.21 -5.84 -5.85
N LEU A 83 7.12 -6.83 -5.89
CA LEU A 83 7.18 -7.88 -4.87
C LEU A 83 7.53 -7.32 -3.48
N ILE A 84 8.49 -6.40 -3.40
CA ILE A 84 8.84 -5.71 -2.13
C ILE A 84 7.63 -4.95 -1.59
N VAL A 85 6.89 -4.24 -2.46
CA VAL A 85 5.69 -3.49 -2.08
C VAL A 85 4.57 -4.42 -1.61
N ILE A 86 4.38 -5.58 -2.25
CA ILE A 86 3.45 -6.62 -1.77
C ILE A 86 3.84 -7.07 -0.36
N ILE A 87 5.12 -7.37 -0.11
CA ILE A 87 5.59 -7.76 1.22
C ILE A 87 5.31 -6.62 2.22
N ALA A 88 5.62 -5.37 1.89
CA ALA A 88 5.33 -4.23 2.75
C ALA A 88 3.82 -4.10 3.06
N GLY A 89 2.95 -4.29 2.06
CA GLY A 89 1.50 -4.28 2.23
C GLY A 89 1.01 -5.43 3.13
N THR A 90 1.53 -6.63 2.95
CA THR A 90 1.18 -7.79 3.81
C THR A 90 1.59 -7.57 5.26
N VAL A 91 2.79 -7.01 5.48
CA VAL A 91 3.28 -6.67 6.82
C VAL A 91 2.42 -5.55 7.43
N ALA A 92 1.96 -4.57 6.65
CA ALA A 92 1.04 -3.53 7.13
C ALA A 92 -0.33 -4.06 7.53
N VAL A 93 -0.85 -5.07 6.82
CA VAL A 93 -2.09 -5.78 7.20
C VAL A 93 -1.86 -6.59 8.47
N ALA A 94 -0.72 -7.28 8.60
CA ALA A 94 -0.38 -8.07 9.77
C ALA A 94 -0.11 -7.22 11.03
N ALA A 95 0.46 -6.03 10.87
CA ALA A 95 0.82 -5.11 11.95
C ALA A 95 -0.38 -4.65 12.79
N GLN A 96 -1.62 -4.80 12.30
CA GLN A 96 -2.82 -4.51 13.09
C GLN A 96 -3.10 -5.53 14.19
N ASN A 97 -2.66 -6.78 14.01
CA ASN A 97 -2.97 -7.87 14.93
C ASN A 97 -1.78 -8.25 15.83
N LEU A 98 -0.59 -7.71 15.58
CA LEU A 98 0.65 -8.09 16.26
C LEU A 98 1.29 -6.93 17.04
N HIS A 99 1.95 -7.29 18.13
CA HIS A 99 2.67 -6.40 19.05
C HIS A 99 3.72 -5.50 18.36
N LEU A 100 4.19 -4.48 19.11
CA LEU A 100 5.27 -3.52 18.78
C LEU A 100 6.39 -3.99 17.81
N PRO A 101 7.00 -5.19 17.93
CA PRO A 101 8.02 -5.65 16.98
C PRO A 101 7.56 -5.66 15.51
N THR A 102 6.31 -6.05 15.23
CA THR A 102 5.78 -6.08 13.87
C THR A 102 5.54 -4.67 13.33
N LEU A 103 5.20 -3.71 14.18
CA LEU A 103 5.13 -2.30 13.78
C LEU A 103 6.48 -1.76 13.35
N ARG A 104 7.57 -2.13 14.04
CA ARG A 104 8.93 -1.73 13.66
C ARG A 104 9.34 -2.33 12.32
N ALA A 105 9.01 -3.60 12.10
CA ALA A 105 9.20 -4.25 10.80
C ALA A 105 8.38 -3.58 9.70
N CYS A 106 7.12 -3.24 9.97
CA CYS A 106 6.24 -2.50 9.06
C CYS A 106 6.87 -1.16 8.67
N PHE A 107 7.30 -0.35 9.65
CA PHE A 107 7.95 0.93 9.40
C PHE A 107 9.17 0.78 8.46
N ALA A 108 10.06 -0.18 8.72
CA ALA A 108 11.22 -0.42 7.88
C ALA A 108 10.84 -0.82 6.45
N MET A 109 9.83 -1.69 6.30
CA MET A 109 9.34 -2.12 4.99
C MET A 109 8.65 -0.98 4.22
N GLN A 110 7.95 -0.06 4.90
CA GLN A 110 7.35 1.10 4.23
C GLN A 110 8.41 2.09 3.73
N VAL A 111 9.51 2.28 4.47
CA VAL A 111 10.65 3.09 3.99
C VAL A 111 11.29 2.44 2.76
N LEU A 112 11.55 1.12 2.82
CA LEU A 112 12.09 0.37 1.68
C LEU A 112 11.19 0.44 0.44
N ALA A 113 9.89 0.19 0.61
CA ALA A 113 8.90 0.24 -0.47
C ALA A 113 8.81 1.64 -1.09
N CYS A 114 8.90 2.70 -0.28
CA CYS A 114 8.93 4.08 -0.77
C CYS A 114 10.17 4.35 -1.65
N ILE A 115 11.36 3.97 -1.19
CA ILE A 115 12.61 4.14 -1.94
C ILE A 115 12.55 3.39 -3.28
N VAL A 116 12.08 2.15 -3.25
CA VAL A 116 11.90 1.32 -4.44
C VAL A 116 10.93 1.96 -5.44
N SER A 117 9.80 2.48 -4.96
CA SER A 117 8.80 3.15 -5.81
C SER A 117 9.39 4.40 -6.48
N LEU A 118 10.19 5.19 -5.76
CA LEU A 118 10.88 6.35 -6.32
C LEU A 118 11.92 5.99 -7.39
N ILE A 119 12.64 4.87 -7.19
CA ILE A 119 13.58 4.34 -8.19
C ILE A 119 12.84 3.90 -9.45
N ASN A 120 11.71 3.21 -9.30
CA ASN A 120 10.87 2.80 -10.44
C ASN A 120 10.36 4.01 -11.22
N ILE A 121 9.84 5.04 -10.55
CA ILE A 121 9.42 6.30 -11.19
C ILE A 121 10.58 6.92 -11.98
N ALA A 122 11.78 6.98 -11.40
CA ALA A 122 12.94 7.52 -12.07
C ALA A 122 13.28 6.71 -13.34
N ASN A 123 13.34 5.38 -13.23
CA ASN A 123 13.66 4.51 -14.37
C ASN A 123 12.61 4.62 -15.49
N THR A 124 11.32 4.55 -15.14
CA THR A 124 10.20 4.66 -16.09
C THR A 124 10.20 6.03 -16.78
N SER A 125 10.50 7.11 -16.04
CA SER A 125 10.59 8.45 -16.62
C SER A 125 11.76 8.60 -17.60
N MET A 126 12.92 8.00 -17.31
CA MET A 126 14.08 8.00 -18.21
C MET A 126 13.79 7.22 -19.48
N GLU A 127 13.15 6.06 -19.35
CA GLU A 127 12.73 5.23 -20.49
C GLU A 127 11.71 5.95 -21.36
N GLN A 128 10.73 6.63 -20.76
CA GLN A 128 9.74 7.43 -21.47
C GLN A 128 10.38 8.58 -22.27
N ILE A 129 11.35 9.29 -21.69
CA ILE A 129 12.07 10.37 -22.40
C ILE A 129 12.89 9.79 -23.55
N GLY A 130 13.60 8.67 -23.33
CA GLY A 130 14.38 8.01 -24.37
C GLY A 130 13.51 7.54 -25.54
N ASN A 131 12.37 6.93 -25.23
CA ASN A 131 11.40 6.47 -26.22
C ASN A 131 10.73 7.65 -26.95
N PHE A 132 10.36 8.73 -26.26
CA PHE A 132 9.79 9.92 -26.91
C PHE A 132 10.73 10.54 -27.94
N VAL A 133 12.05 10.51 -27.68
CA VAL A 133 13.07 11.02 -28.61
C VAL A 133 13.31 10.04 -29.78
N HIS A 134 13.17 8.73 -29.55
CA HIS A 134 13.43 7.71 -30.58
C HIS A 134 12.23 7.45 -31.52
N TYR A 135 11.01 7.54 -30.99
CA TYR A 135 9.76 7.40 -31.75
C TYR A 135 9.24 8.73 -32.29
N ASP A 136 10.12 9.68 -32.67
CA ASP A 136 9.66 10.78 -33.52
C ASP A 136 9.08 10.11 -34.76
N CYS A 137 7.75 10.11 -34.91
CA CYS A 137 7.01 9.56 -36.07
C CYS A 137 7.32 10.36 -37.36
N ARG A 138 8.52 10.94 -37.43
CA ARG A 138 9.13 11.62 -38.55
C ARG A 138 9.63 10.57 -39.51
N TRP A 139 8.69 10.05 -40.28
CA TRP A 139 8.96 9.30 -41.49
C TRP A 139 9.85 10.16 -42.38
N ASN A 140 11.10 9.74 -42.58
CA ASN A 140 12.03 10.38 -43.51
C ASN A 140 11.55 10.05 -44.94
N SER A 141 10.58 10.81 -45.44
CA SER A 141 10.10 10.64 -46.81
C SER A 141 10.76 11.63 -47.74
N THR A 142 11.57 11.07 -48.64
CA THR A 142 11.79 11.62 -49.99
C THR A 142 10.57 11.35 -50.89
N ASP A 143 9.46 10.81 -50.37
CA ASP A 143 8.22 10.58 -51.12
C ASP A 143 7.02 11.30 -50.49
N ASN A 144 6.41 12.18 -51.28
CA ASN A 144 5.45 13.21 -50.87
C ASN A 144 4.02 12.72 -50.60
N ASP A 145 3.74 11.43 -50.43
CA ASP A 145 2.35 10.93 -50.42
C ASP A 145 2.06 9.78 -49.42
N LEU A 146 2.50 9.89 -48.16
CA LEU A 146 1.89 9.07 -47.11
C LEU A 146 1.53 9.92 -45.90
N GLU A 147 0.22 10.04 -45.68
CA GLU A 147 -0.42 10.30 -44.39
C GLU A 147 0.50 9.90 -43.24
N GLN A 148 0.76 10.84 -42.34
CA GLN A 148 1.21 10.57 -40.99
C GLN A 148 0.37 9.41 -40.44
N SER A 149 0.93 8.18 -40.43
CA SER A 149 0.13 6.98 -40.20
C SER A 149 -0.62 7.13 -38.88
N PRO A 150 -1.98 7.13 -38.88
CA PRO A 150 -2.76 7.30 -37.65
C PRO A 150 -2.45 6.20 -36.63
N LEU A 151 -1.87 5.08 -37.09
CA LEU A 151 -1.36 4.00 -36.27
C LEU A 151 -0.15 4.44 -35.40
N CYS A 152 0.82 5.18 -35.93
CA CYS A 152 2.01 5.62 -35.19
C CYS A 152 1.64 6.56 -34.05
N GLN A 153 0.78 7.54 -34.35
CA GLN A 153 0.29 8.49 -33.35
C GLN A 153 -0.54 7.79 -32.27
N LYS A 154 -1.34 6.77 -32.64
CA LYS A 154 -2.11 5.97 -31.69
C LYS A 154 -1.21 5.13 -30.79
N ILE A 155 -0.17 4.49 -31.33
CA ILE A 155 0.81 3.71 -30.55
C ILE A 155 1.56 4.61 -29.57
N MET A 156 2.02 5.77 -30.01
CA MET A 156 2.69 6.75 -29.15
C MET A 156 1.77 7.20 -28.00
N THR A 157 0.50 7.48 -28.29
CA THR A 157 -0.49 7.89 -27.28
C THR A 157 -0.74 6.78 -26.26
N VAL A 158 -0.91 5.53 -26.72
CA VAL A 158 -1.11 4.37 -25.84
C VAL A 158 0.12 4.13 -24.97
N SER A 159 1.32 4.23 -25.55
CA SER A 159 2.58 4.10 -24.79
C SER A 159 2.70 5.19 -23.72
N LEU A 160 2.37 6.43 -24.05
CA LEU A 160 2.40 7.54 -23.09
C LEU A 160 1.42 7.32 -21.91
N LEU A 161 0.20 6.88 -22.23
CA LEU A 161 -0.81 6.56 -21.20
C LEU A 161 -0.37 5.40 -20.33
N TYR A 162 0.17 4.34 -20.94
CA TYR A 162 0.67 3.16 -20.23
C TYR A 162 1.77 3.51 -19.21
N HIS A 163 2.81 4.24 -19.63
CA HIS A 163 3.88 4.69 -18.73
C HIS A 163 3.37 5.69 -17.69
N GLY A 164 2.47 6.58 -18.08
CA GLY A 164 1.86 7.57 -17.18
C GLY A 164 1.01 6.93 -16.08
N GLU A 165 0.24 5.89 -16.40
CA GLU A 165 -0.54 5.11 -15.42
C GLU A 165 0.39 4.38 -14.43
N GLY A 166 1.49 3.77 -14.91
CA GLY A 166 2.49 3.15 -14.04
C GLY A 166 3.10 4.13 -13.03
N ILE A 167 3.55 5.30 -13.51
CA ILE A 167 4.11 6.36 -12.66
C ILE A 167 3.08 6.84 -11.62
N LEU A 168 1.82 7.02 -12.04
CA LEU A 168 0.74 7.45 -11.14
C LEU A 168 0.52 6.44 -10.00
N ILE A 169 0.60 5.14 -10.32
CA ILE A 169 0.43 4.08 -9.34
C ILE A 169 1.61 3.99 -8.39
N ASP A 170 2.86 4.06 -8.88
CA ASP A 170 4.04 4.11 -8.02
C ASP A 170 4.02 5.33 -7.09
N MET A 171 3.55 6.48 -7.58
CA MET A 171 3.35 7.68 -6.76
C MET A 171 2.30 7.46 -5.65
N ALA A 172 1.20 6.80 -5.99
CA ALA A 172 0.19 6.43 -5.00
C ALA A 172 0.75 5.47 -3.95
N VAL A 173 1.52 4.46 -4.36
CA VAL A 173 2.22 3.53 -3.46
C VAL A 173 3.17 4.30 -2.53
N ALA A 174 3.99 5.21 -3.05
CA ALA A 174 4.90 6.02 -2.25
C ALA A 174 4.14 6.87 -1.20
N ALA A 175 3.04 7.51 -1.60
CA ALA A 175 2.19 8.28 -0.69
C ALA A 175 1.56 7.41 0.42
N ILE A 176 1.11 6.20 0.07
CA ILE A 176 0.61 5.20 1.02
C ILE A 176 1.72 4.78 1.99
N CYS A 177 2.95 4.54 1.49
CA CYS A 177 4.10 4.17 2.31
C CYS A 177 4.44 5.25 3.34
N VAL A 178 4.50 6.52 2.92
CA VAL A 178 4.74 7.66 3.82
C VAL A 178 3.64 7.76 4.87
N THR A 179 2.38 7.57 4.46
CA THR A 179 1.23 7.60 5.37
C THR A 179 1.35 6.49 6.43
N LEU A 180 1.61 5.25 6.02
CA LEU A 180 1.77 4.11 6.92
C LEU A 180 2.99 4.27 7.84
N ALA A 181 4.10 4.81 7.34
CA ALA A 181 5.28 5.10 8.15
C ALA A 181 4.99 6.14 9.23
N ALA A 182 4.27 7.22 8.91
CA ALA A 182 3.83 8.23 9.87
C ALA A 182 2.89 7.64 10.94
N TYR A 183 1.97 6.75 10.54
CA TYR A 183 1.11 6.02 11.48
C TYR A 183 1.91 5.11 12.42
N CYS A 184 2.83 4.30 11.87
CA CYS A 184 3.68 3.43 12.69
C CYS A 184 4.53 4.26 13.67
N CYS A 185 5.06 5.39 13.23
CA CYS A 185 5.88 6.24 14.08
C CYS A 185 5.09 6.86 15.24
N LYS A 186 3.88 7.33 14.96
CA LYS A 186 2.96 7.84 16.00
C LYS A 186 2.64 6.80 17.07
N VAL A 187 2.48 5.53 16.69
CA VAL A 187 2.17 4.44 17.65
C VAL A 187 3.41 4.02 18.43
N MET A 188 4.59 4.03 17.80
CA MET A 188 5.86 3.68 18.45
C MET A 188 6.45 4.83 19.27
N ASN A 189 5.88 6.03 19.18
CA ASN A 189 6.36 7.24 19.81
C ASN A 189 7.84 7.53 19.45
N CYS A 190 8.15 7.46 18.16
CA CYS A 190 9.25 8.25 17.63
C CYS A 190 8.86 9.74 17.58
#